data_AF-A0A2V8DE49-F1
#
_entry.id   AF-A0A2V8DE49-F1
#
_cell.length_a   1.000
_cell.length_b   1.000
_cell.length_c   1.000
_cell.angle_alpha   90.00
_cell.angle_beta   90.00
_cell.angle_gamma   90.00
#
_symmetry.space_group_name_H-M   'P 1'
#
loop_
_entity.id
_entity.type
_entity.pdbx_description
1 polymer ?
#
loop_
_entity_poly.entity_id
_entity_poly.type
_entity_poly.pdbx_seq_one_letter_code
_entity_poly.pdbx_strand_id
1 'polypeptide(L)'
;LNPLRHGDPLFEATAGREQDSLWTYMFDGPFADRGAFDASMARMATSEDPFYFAIVDRRSGGATGRAALMRIEPAHRVIEVGSIVYSPRLQRTRGATEAMYL
;
A
#
# COMPACT_ATOMS: atom_id res chain seq x y z
N LEU A 1 1.56 2.96 8.35
CA LEU A 1 1.44 1.48 8.23
C LEU A 1 2.40 0.81 9.22
N ASN A 2 2.27 -0.49 9.52
CA ASN A 2 3.17 -1.17 10.47
C ASN A 2 3.94 -2.31 9.76
N PRO A 3 5.27 -2.22 9.57
CA PRO A 3 6.06 -3.25 8.91
C PRO A 3 5.98 -4.62 9.57
N LEU A 4 6.01 -4.69 10.90
CA LEU A 4 5.96 -5.96 11.64
C LEU A 4 4.62 -6.69 11.48
N ARG A 5 3.52 -5.95 11.26
CA ARG A 5 2.19 -6.53 11.12
C ARG A 5 1.79 -6.77 9.67
N HIS A 6 2.26 -5.93 8.75
CA HIS A 6 1.76 -5.88 7.38
C HIS A 6 2.81 -6.29 6.34
N GLY A 7 4.09 -6.40 6.71
CA GLY A 7 5.19 -6.68 5.80
C GLY A 7 5.04 -8.01 5.08
N ASP A 8 4.97 -9.11 5.82
CA ASP A 8 4.81 -10.46 5.26
C ASP A 8 3.58 -10.57 4.32
N PRO A 9 2.34 -10.25 4.77
CA PRO A 9 1.18 -10.42 3.91
C PRO A 9 1.19 -9.47 2.69
N LEU A 10 1.72 -8.25 2.81
CA LEU A 10 1.84 -7.36 1.65
C LEU A 10 2.89 -7.86 0.66
N PHE A 11 4.02 -8.37 1.13
CA PHE A 11 5.05 -8.93 0.27
C PHE A 11 4.46 -10.11 -0.51
N GLU A 12 3.82 -11.07 0.17
CA GLU A 12 3.17 -12.20 -0.49
C GLU A 12 2.09 -11.78 -1.50
N ALA A 13 1.37 -10.69 -1.22
CA ALA A 13 0.28 -10.23 -2.06
C ALA A 13 0.73 -9.37 -3.25
N THR A 14 1.97 -8.85 -3.26
CA THR A 14 2.41 -7.83 -4.23
C THR A 14 3.79 -8.07 -4.85
N ALA A 15 4.55 -9.03 -4.34
CA ALA A 15 5.86 -9.41 -4.88
C ALA A 15 5.78 -10.63 -5.82
N GLY A 16 6.86 -10.83 -6.55
CA GLY A 16 7.01 -11.92 -7.52
C GLY A 16 6.61 -11.51 -8.93
N ARG A 17 7.18 -12.22 -9.92
CA ARG A 17 7.10 -11.86 -11.34
C ARG A 17 5.68 -11.73 -11.89
N GLU A 18 4.74 -12.50 -11.34
CA GLU A 18 3.33 -12.41 -11.71
C GLU A 18 2.68 -11.08 -11.31
N GLN A 19 3.24 -10.41 -10.31
CA GLN A 19 2.78 -9.14 -9.75
C GLN A 19 3.57 -7.93 -10.23
N ASP A 20 4.61 -8.11 -11.06
CA ASP A 20 5.43 -7.00 -11.58
C ASP A 20 4.57 -5.92 -12.26
N SER A 21 3.47 -6.33 -12.91
CA SER A 21 2.54 -5.42 -13.57
C SER A 21 1.85 -4.43 -12.64
N LEU A 22 1.75 -4.71 -11.32
CA LEU A 22 1.23 -3.78 -10.31
C LEU A 22 2.08 -2.51 -10.22
N TRP A 23 3.35 -2.60 -10.60
CA TRP A 23 4.33 -1.54 -10.43
C TRP A 23 4.58 -0.74 -11.72
N THR A 24 3.95 -1.12 -12.85
CA THR A 24 4.16 -0.51 -14.18
C THR A 24 4.02 1.02 -14.18
N TYR A 25 3.13 1.56 -13.35
CA TYR A 25 2.85 3.00 -13.26
C TYR A 25 3.13 3.58 -11.87
N MET A 26 3.86 2.84 -11.03
CA MET A 26 4.20 3.26 -9.68
C MET A 26 5.60 3.88 -9.67
N PHE A 27 5.82 4.85 -8.79
CA PHE A 27 7.16 5.38 -8.51
C PHE A 27 8.04 4.39 -7.73
N ASP A 28 7.40 3.42 -7.08
CA ASP A 28 8.03 2.36 -6.30
C ASP A 28 7.94 1.02 -7.02
N GLY A 29 8.85 0.11 -6.69
CA GLY A 29 8.82 -1.27 -7.18
C GLY A 29 9.11 -1.40 -8.68
N PRO A 30 8.99 -2.62 -9.24
CA PRO A 30 8.90 -3.88 -8.50
C PRO A 30 10.13 -4.08 -7.60
N PHE A 31 9.97 -4.79 -6.50
CA PHE A 31 11.07 -5.03 -5.57
C PHE A 31 11.81 -6.31 -5.97
N ALA A 32 13.14 -6.22 -6.10
CA ALA A 32 13.97 -7.34 -6.53
C ALA A 32 13.95 -8.52 -5.55
N ASP A 33 13.82 -8.22 -4.26
CA ASP A 33 13.79 -9.20 -3.19
C ASP A 33 13.04 -8.68 -1.95
N ARG A 34 12.97 -9.55 -0.93
CA ARG A 34 12.35 -9.25 0.35
C ARG A 34 13.03 -8.09 1.09
N GLY A 35 14.35 -7.99 1.03
CA GLY A 35 15.10 -6.93 1.70
C GLY A 35 14.81 -5.55 1.12
N ALA A 36 14.72 -5.44 -0.22
CA ALA A 36 14.33 -4.22 -0.90
C ALA A 36 12.90 -3.78 -0.54
N PHE A 37 11.98 -4.74 -0.42
CA PHE A 37 10.61 -4.47 0.02
C PHE A 37 10.55 -4.01 1.48
N ASP A 38 11.24 -4.70 2.39
CA ASP A 38 11.26 -4.36 3.82
C ASP A 38 11.87 -2.97 4.05
N ALA A 39 12.93 -2.62 3.32
CA ALA A 39 13.50 -1.28 3.36
C ALA A 39 12.50 -0.21 2.89
N SER A 40 11.68 -0.52 1.88
CA SER A 40 10.61 0.38 1.42
C SER A 40 9.51 0.54 2.49
N MET A 41 9.05 -0.57 3.07
CA MET A 41 8.07 -0.57 4.16
C MET A 41 8.55 0.22 5.38
N ALA A 42 9.83 0.10 5.75
CA ALA A 42 10.42 0.86 6.84
C ALA A 42 10.38 2.37 6.57
N ARG A 43 10.73 2.81 5.36
CA ARG A 43 10.64 4.24 4.96
C ARG A 43 9.19 4.74 4.98
N MET A 44 8.25 3.95 4.44
CA MET A 44 6.83 4.30 4.44
C MET A 44 6.24 4.37 5.86
N ALA A 45 6.75 3.56 6.79
CA ALA A 45 6.28 3.54 8.18
C ALA A 45 6.65 4.79 8.97
N THR A 46 7.75 5.46 8.62
CA THR A 46 8.24 6.68 9.26
C THR A 46 7.84 7.96 8.52
N SER A 47 7.15 7.85 7.39
CA SER A 47 6.75 9.01 6.59
C SER A 47 5.49 9.65 7.17
N GLU A 48 5.52 10.98 7.30
CA GLU A 48 4.38 11.80 7.75
C GLU A 48 3.61 12.40 6.55
N ASP A 49 4.29 12.61 5.42
CA ASP A 49 3.71 12.97 4.12
C ASP A 49 4.64 12.43 3.00
N PRO A 50 4.21 11.41 2.22
CA PRO A 50 2.92 10.73 2.29
C PRO A 50 2.70 9.92 3.59
N PHE A 51 1.51 10.02 4.18
CA PHE A 51 1.10 9.20 5.32
C PHE A 51 0.48 7.88 4.85
N TYR A 52 1.19 6.77 5.03
CA TYR A 52 0.81 5.48 4.46
C TYR A 52 -0.12 4.65 5.35
N PHE A 53 -1.13 4.03 4.74
CA PHE A 53 -2.02 3.02 5.33
C PHE A 53 -1.84 1.67 4.64
N ALA A 54 -2.03 0.60 5.39
CA ALA A 54 -2.24 -0.73 4.83
C ALA A 54 -3.74 -1.02 4.77
N ILE A 55 -4.19 -1.63 3.69
CA ILE A 55 -5.56 -2.11 3.52
C ILE A 55 -5.57 -3.56 3.97
N VAL A 56 -6.32 -3.84 5.04
CA VAL A 56 -6.36 -5.14 5.69
C VAL A 56 -7.70 -5.80 5.41
N ASP A 57 -7.68 -6.99 4.83
CA ASP A 57 -8.88 -7.81 4.72
C ASP A 57 -9.30 -8.25 6.13
N ARG A 58 -10.48 -7.82 6.56
CA ARG A 58 -10.98 -8.06 7.91
C ARG A 58 -11.29 -9.55 8.16
N ARG A 59 -11.53 -10.34 7.11
CA ARG A 59 -11.80 -11.78 7.26
C ARG A 59 -10.52 -12.56 7.54
N SER A 60 -9.47 -12.33 6.76
CA SER A 60 -8.18 -13.03 6.93
C SER A 60 -7.24 -12.36 7.94
N GLY A 61 -7.43 -11.06 8.20
CA GLY A 61 -6.49 -10.22 8.97
C GLY A 61 -5.22 -9.86 8.18
N GLY A 62 -5.09 -10.32 6.93
CA GLY A 62 -3.93 -10.07 6.08
C GLY A 62 -4.03 -8.73 5.35
N ALA A 63 -2.90 -8.04 5.23
CA ALA A 63 -2.82 -6.83 4.41
C ALA A 63 -2.81 -7.19 2.91
N THR A 64 -3.73 -6.61 2.15
CA THR A 64 -3.99 -6.92 0.73
C THR A 64 -3.70 -5.73 -0.19
N GLY A 65 -3.22 -4.62 0.34
CA GLY A 65 -2.85 -3.42 -0.41
C GLY A 65 -2.40 -2.29 0.48
N ARG A 66 -2.09 -1.14 -0.12
CA ARG A 66 -1.75 0.10 0.57
C ARG A 66 -2.31 1.30 -0.17
N ALA A 67 -2.44 2.40 0.56
CA ALA A 67 -2.70 3.73 0.01
C ALA A 67 -2.01 4.76 0.92
N ALA A 68 -1.84 5.98 0.44
CA ALA A 68 -1.31 7.07 1.23
C ALA A 68 -2.19 8.31 1.12
N LEU A 69 -2.24 9.06 2.21
CA LEU A 69 -2.66 10.45 2.20
C LEU A 69 -1.42 11.30 1.97
N MET A 70 -1.43 12.20 0.99
CA MET A 70 -0.26 12.97 0.61
C MET A 70 -0.60 14.41 0.27
N ARG A 71 0.44 15.27 0.18
CA ARG A 71 0.29 16.72 -0.05
C ARG A 71 -0.70 17.32 0.94
N ILE A 72 -0.44 17.04 2.21
CA ILE A 72 -1.31 17.40 3.32
C ILE A 72 -1.11 18.88 3.61
N GLU A 73 -2.10 19.71 3.30
CA GLU A 73 -2.04 21.17 3.52
C GLU A 73 -3.19 21.60 4.45
N PRO A 74 -3.04 21.49 5.78
CA PRO A 74 -4.12 21.79 6.73
C PRO A 74 -4.65 23.22 6.62
N ALA A 75 -3.78 24.19 6.34
CA ALA A 75 -4.15 25.59 6.14
C ALA A 75 -5.14 25.78 4.98
N HIS A 76 -5.03 24.94 3.94
CA HIS A 76 -5.87 24.98 2.74
C HIS A 76 -7.00 23.93 2.77
N ARG A 77 -7.01 23.03 3.77
CA ARG A 77 -7.95 21.90 3.89
C ARG A 77 -7.91 20.99 2.65
N VAL A 78 -6.72 20.81 2.10
CA VAL A 78 -6.48 19.95 0.94
C VAL A 78 -5.63 18.76 1.35
N ILE A 79 -5.95 17.62 0.76
CA ILE A 79 -5.20 16.37 0.86
C ILE A 79 -5.41 15.56 -0.42
N GLU A 80 -4.40 14.82 -0.84
CA GLU A 80 -4.45 13.90 -1.98
C GLU A 80 -4.48 12.46 -1.48
N VAL A 81 -5.27 11.61 -2.12
CA VAL A 81 -5.18 10.15 -1.94
C VAL A 81 -4.36 9.61 -3.10
N GLY A 82 -3.24 8.95 -2.79
CA GLY A 82 -2.30 8.49 -3.80
C GLY A 82 -1.50 7.28 -3.35
N SER A 83 -0.49 6.92 -4.14
CA SER A 83 0.36 5.75 -3.88
C SER A 83 -0.46 4.48 -3.60
N ILE A 84 -1.52 4.26 -4.38
CA ILE A 84 -2.48 3.18 -4.21
C ILE A 84 -1.96 1.92 -4.89
N VAL A 85 -1.80 0.83 -4.12
CA VAL A 85 -1.48 -0.49 -4.64
C VAL A 85 -2.48 -1.49 -4.08
N TYR A 86 -3.27 -2.10 -4.97
CA TYR A 86 -4.16 -3.20 -4.64
C TYR A 86 -3.58 -4.50 -5.17
N SER A 87 -3.40 -5.49 -4.31
CA SER A 87 -3.10 -6.84 -4.76
C SER A 87 -4.25 -7.39 -5.62
N PRO A 88 -4.01 -8.40 -6.48
CA PRO A 88 -5.08 -9.01 -7.27
C PRO A 88 -6.26 -9.53 -6.45
N ARG A 89 -6.01 -9.96 -5.19
CA ARG A 89 -7.05 -10.43 -4.27
C ARG A 89 -8.00 -9.30 -3.80
N LEU A 90 -7.53 -8.05 -3.80
CA LEU A 90 -8.32 -6.88 -3.44
C LEU A 90 -8.97 -6.22 -4.67
N GLN A 91 -8.30 -6.22 -5.82
CA GLN A 91 -8.80 -5.60 -7.04
C GLN A 91 -10.18 -6.15 -7.44
N ARG A 92 -11.05 -5.26 -7.95
CA ARG A 92 -12.41 -5.61 -8.41
C ARG A 92 -13.29 -6.25 -7.33
N THR A 93 -13.03 -5.97 -6.06
CA THR A 93 -13.89 -6.37 -4.93
C THR A 93 -14.60 -5.16 -4.32
N ARG A 94 -15.63 -5.41 -3.51
CA ARG A 94 -16.25 -4.37 -2.67
C ARG A 94 -15.25 -3.74 -1.71
N GLY A 95 -14.32 -4.53 -1.17
CA GLY A 95 -13.28 -4.03 -0.26
C GLY A 95 -12.38 -2.97 -0.91
N ALA A 96 -12.08 -3.08 -2.21
CA ALA A 96 -11.33 -2.06 -2.94
C ALA A 96 -12.10 -0.73 -3.05
N THR A 97 -13.43 -0.81 -3.22
CA THR A 97 -14.30 0.37 -3.19
C THR A 97 -14.39 0.94 -1.78
N GLU A 98 -14.70 0.11 -0.78
CA GLU A 98 -14.78 0.52 0.63
C GLU A 98 -13.50 1.19 1.14
N ALA A 99 -12.32 0.74 0.69
CA ALA A 99 -11.05 1.34 1.07
C ALA A 99 -10.91 2.83 0.65
N MET A 100 -11.70 3.30 -0.32
CA MET A 100 -11.68 4.67 -0.85
C MET A 100 -13.05 5.35 -0.74
N TYR A 101 -14.02 4.70 -0.12
CA TYR A 101 -15.39 5.16 -0.01
C TYR A 101 -15.65 5.67 1.41
N LEU A 102 -16.55 6.66 1.52
CA LEU A 102 -16.94 7.31 2.77
C LEU A 102 -18.17 6.64 3.38
#